data_AF-A0A2H9LBN7-F1
#
_entry.id   AF-A0A2H9LBN7-F1
#
_cell.length_a   1.000
_cell.length_b   1.000
_cell.length_c   1.000
_cell.angle_alpha   90.00
_cell.angle_beta   90.00
_cell.angle_gamma   90.00
#
_symmetry.space_group_name_H-M   'P 1'
#
loop_
_entity.id
_entity.type
_entity.pdbx_description
1 polymer ?
#
loop_
_entity_poly.entity_id
_entity_poly.type
_entity_poly.pdbx_seq_one_letter_code
_entity_poly.pdbx_strand_id
1 'polypeptide(L)'
;MKEQFIQILGNNAKTRLLEFLIVGRDFDYCLSEIANKAEISWSSLHRIFPELEKNKIVIKSREIGRAKLYRINKENLFAKKMIELYDSLLLNKMEENQEKQMIKIKNK
;
A
#
# COMPACT_ATOMS: atom_id res chain seq x y z
N MET A 1 2.06 2.37 -12.53
CA MET A 1 1.17 2.66 -11.38
C MET A 1 1.88 2.60 -10.02
N LYS A 2 3.16 2.23 -9.93
CA LYS A 2 3.89 2.05 -8.64
C LYS A 2 4.53 3.31 -8.02
N GLU A 3 4.38 4.49 -8.62
CA GLU A 3 5.38 5.54 -8.36
C GLU A 3 4.88 6.77 -7.61
N GLN A 4 3.65 7.26 -7.80
CA GLN A 4 3.29 8.58 -7.24
C GLN A 4 3.26 8.62 -5.71
N PHE A 5 2.74 7.58 -5.06
CA PHE A 5 2.71 7.52 -3.61
C PHE A 5 4.12 7.44 -3.01
N ILE A 6 4.97 6.58 -3.58
CA ILE A 6 6.40 6.47 -3.22
C ILE A 6 7.18 7.76 -3.54
N GLN A 7 6.90 8.44 -4.65
CA GLN A 7 7.55 9.69 -5.04
C GLN A 7 7.24 10.81 -4.04
N ILE A 8 6.00 10.88 -3.54
CA ILE A 8 5.57 11.91 -2.58
C ILE A 8 6.11 11.64 -1.17
N LEU A 9 6.00 10.40 -0.68
CA LEU A 9 6.37 10.05 0.70
C LEU A 9 7.83 9.59 0.86
N GLY A 10 8.56 9.48 -0.25
CA GLY A 10 9.93 9.01 -0.30
C GLY A 10 10.04 7.48 -0.41
N ASN A 11 11.02 7.04 -1.18
CA ASN A 11 11.30 5.61 -1.41
C ASN A 11 12.10 5.01 -0.24
N ASN A 12 11.38 4.52 0.76
CA ASN A 12 11.93 3.78 1.89
C ASN A 12 11.09 2.53 2.20
N ALA A 13 11.63 1.63 3.01
CA ALA A 13 10.98 0.37 3.33
C ALA A 13 9.60 0.52 4.00
N LYS A 14 9.38 1.56 4.82
CA LYS A 14 8.09 1.82 5.47
C LYS A 14 7.05 2.27 4.44
N THR A 15 7.42 3.17 3.53
CA THR A 15 6.54 3.62 2.45
C THR A 15 6.15 2.47 1.51
N ARG A 16 7.10 1.65 1.06
CA ARG A 16 6.82 0.50 0.17
C ARG A 16 5.92 -0.54 0.85
N LEU A 17 6.17 -0.82 2.13
CA LEU A 17 5.32 -1.71 2.93
C LEU A 17 3.88 -1.18 3.00
N LEU A 18 3.72 0.11 3.31
CA LEU A 18 2.40 0.75 3.41
C LEU A 18 1.69 0.77 2.05
N GLU A 19 2.39 1.14 0.97
CA GLU A 19 1.82 1.14 -0.38
C GLU A 19 1.32 -0.27 -0.74
N PHE A 20 2.14 -1.30 -0.56
CA PHE A 20 1.76 -2.68 -0.84
C PHE A 20 0.49 -3.09 -0.08
N LEU A 21 0.42 -2.78 1.22
CA LEU A 21 -0.74 -3.11 2.06
C LEU A 21 -2.00 -2.31 1.67
N ILE A 22 -1.85 -1.06 1.25
CA ILE A 22 -2.96 -0.19 0.82
C ILE A 22 -3.49 -0.61 -0.55
N VAL A 23 -2.61 -0.99 -1.48
CA VAL A 23 -2.98 -1.53 -2.79
C VAL A 23 -3.66 -2.88 -2.64
N GLY A 24 -3.12 -3.75 -1.78
CA GLY A 24 -3.66 -5.08 -1.49
C GLY A 24 -4.71 -5.10 -0.38
N ARG A 25 -5.38 -3.99 -0.07
CA ARG A 25 -6.26 -3.80 1.11
C ARG A 25 -7.45 -4.76 1.24
N ASP A 26 -7.77 -5.47 0.16
CA ASP A 26 -8.83 -6.48 0.13
C ASP A 26 -8.32 -7.92 0.27
N PHE A 27 -7.01 -8.08 0.44
CA PHE A 27 -6.32 -9.35 0.57
C PHE A 27 -5.54 -9.44 1.88
N ASP A 28 -5.14 -10.66 2.21
CA ASP A 28 -4.24 -10.95 3.29
C ASP A 28 -3.01 -11.72 2.80
N TYR A 29 -1.89 -11.53 3.50
CA TYR A 29 -0.58 -12.00 3.06
C TYR A 29 0.22 -12.51 4.25
N CYS A 30 1.05 -13.55 4.06
CA CYS A 30 2.03 -13.91 5.07
C CYS A 30 3.22 -12.94 5.03
N LEU A 31 3.98 -12.86 6.13
CA LEU A 31 5.11 -11.93 6.23
C LEU A 31 6.12 -12.09 5.08
N SER A 32 6.39 -13.32 4.62
CA SER A 32 7.29 -13.57 3.49
C SER A 32 6.76 -13.03 2.17
N GLU A 33 5.46 -13.12 1.91
CA GLU A 33 4.83 -12.49 0.75
C GLU A 33 4.90 -10.97 0.84
N ILE A 34 4.66 -10.41 2.04
CA ILE A 34 4.76 -8.97 2.28
C ILE A 34 6.18 -8.48 1.97
N ALA A 35 7.22 -9.14 2.52
CA ALA A 35 8.61 -8.77 2.25
C ALA A 35 8.94 -8.82 0.74
N ASN A 36 8.55 -9.90 0.07
CA ASN A 36 8.84 -10.11 -1.35
C ASN A 36 8.09 -9.10 -2.23
N LYS A 37 6.76 -8.99 -2.08
CA LYS A 37 5.90 -8.16 -2.93
C LYS A 37 6.03 -6.66 -2.65
N ALA A 38 6.33 -6.26 -1.41
CA ALA A 38 6.72 -4.89 -1.09
C ALA A 38 8.20 -4.60 -1.42
N GLU A 39 8.95 -5.62 -1.88
CA GLU A 39 10.34 -5.53 -2.28
C GLU A 39 11.26 -4.96 -1.17
N ILE A 40 11.01 -5.36 0.09
CA ILE A 40 11.79 -4.96 1.27
C ILE A 40 12.54 -6.15 1.86
N SER A 41 13.69 -5.87 2.50
CA SER A 41 14.44 -6.93 3.19
C SER A 41 13.67 -7.49 4.39
N TRP A 42 13.91 -8.76 4.71
CA TRP A 42 13.34 -9.41 5.89
C TRP A 42 13.66 -8.66 7.19
N SER A 43 14.90 -8.19 7.31
CA SER A 43 15.35 -7.36 8.44
C SER A 43 14.56 -6.04 8.56
N SER A 44 14.28 -5.38 7.44
CA SER A 44 13.49 -4.15 7.43
C SER A 44 12.04 -4.41 7.81
N LEU A 45 11.44 -5.47 7.28
CA LEU A 45 10.08 -5.87 7.65
C LEU A 45 10.00 -6.10 9.16
N HIS A 46 10.87 -6.92 9.73
CA HIS A 46 10.86 -7.21 11.17
C HIS A 46 11.11 -6.00 12.06
N ARG A 47 11.80 -4.97 11.57
CA ARG A 47 11.97 -3.71 12.28
C ARG A 47 10.71 -2.84 12.26
N ILE A 48 9.96 -2.84 11.16
CA ILE A 48 8.84 -1.91 10.93
C ILE A 48 7.49 -2.52 11.34
N PHE A 49 7.28 -3.79 11.01
CA PHE A 49 5.99 -4.46 11.14
C PHE A 49 5.44 -4.51 12.58
N PRO A 50 6.27 -4.75 13.63
CA PRO A 50 5.77 -4.76 15.01
C PRO A 50 5.15 -3.43 15.44
N GLU A 51 5.65 -2.30 14.94
CA GLU A 51 5.08 -0.97 15.20
C GLU A 51 3.68 -0.85 14.56
N LEU A 52 3.52 -1.33 13.33
CA LEU A 52 2.23 -1.30 12.62
C LEU A 52 1.19 -2.20 13.28
N GLU A 53 1.61 -3.38 13.73
CA GLU A 53 0.74 -4.34 14.44
C GLU A 53 0.35 -3.80 15.82
N LYS A 54 1.31 -3.28 16.59
CA LYS A 54 1.06 -2.67 17.91
C LYS A 54 0.05 -1.53 17.84
N ASN A 55 0.12 -0.69 16.81
CA ASN A 55 -0.82 0.41 16.59
C ASN A 55 -2.12 -0.02 15.89
N LYS A 56 -2.34 -1.33 15.68
CA LYS A 56 -3.50 -1.90 14.98
C LYS A 56 -3.72 -1.32 13.57
N ILE A 57 -2.65 -0.83 12.93
CA ILE A 57 -2.67 -0.41 11.52
C ILE A 57 -2.70 -1.65 10.62
N VAL A 58 -2.01 -2.70 11.05
CA VAL A 58 -2.05 -4.04 10.45
C VAL A 58 -2.56 -5.01 11.51
N ILE A 59 -3.36 -6.00 11.09
CA ILE A 59 -3.92 -7.01 11.97
C ILE A 59 -3.72 -8.41 11.37
N LYS A 60 -3.54 -9.41 12.22
CA LYS A 60 -3.64 -10.82 11.83
C LYS A 60 -5.08 -11.08 11.37
N SER A 61 -5.27 -11.61 10.16
CA SER A 61 -6.60 -11.93 9.62
C SER A 61 -7.01 -13.37 9.95
N ARG A 62 -6.20 -14.34 9.53
CA ARG A 62 -6.46 -15.78 9.68
C ARG A 62 -5.16 -16.57 9.72
N GLU A 63 -5.28 -17.86 9.96
CA GLU A 63 -4.18 -18.81 9.95
C GLU A 63 -4.54 -19.97 9.02
N ILE A 64 -3.63 -20.29 8.10
CA ILE A 64 -3.81 -21.41 7.16
C ILE A 64 -2.63 -22.36 7.37
N GLY A 65 -2.91 -23.54 7.93
CA GLY A 65 -1.86 -24.45 8.38
C GLY A 65 -0.98 -23.79 9.44
N ARG A 66 0.30 -23.57 9.11
CA ARG A 66 1.28 -22.87 9.98
C ARG A 66 1.50 -21.40 9.59
N ALA A 67 0.87 -20.94 8.50
CA ALA A 67 1.07 -19.59 7.98
C ALA A 67 0.07 -18.61 8.63
N LYS A 68 0.61 -17.56 9.26
CA LYS A 68 -0.18 -16.43 9.75
C LYS A 68 -0.31 -15.40 8.65
N LEU A 69 -1.55 -15.01 8.34
CA LEU A 69 -1.86 -13.98 7.35
C LEU A 69 -2.22 -12.67 8.02
N TYR A 70 -1.85 -11.57 7.37
CA TYR A 70 -2.03 -10.21 7.85
C TYR A 70 -2.63 -9.34 6.76
N ARG A 71 -3.40 -8.34 7.17
CA ARG A 71 -3.99 -7.32 6.29
C ARG A 71 -3.98 -5.96 6.94
N ILE A 72 -4.09 -4.91 6.13
CA ILE A 72 -4.34 -3.57 6.65
C ILE A 72 -5.70 -3.52 7.37
N ASN A 73 -5.74 -2.82 8.50
CA ASN A 73 -6.95 -2.70 9.29
C ASN A 73 -7.81 -1.53 8.82
N LYS A 74 -8.83 -1.81 7.99
CA LYS A 74 -9.74 -0.79 7.44
C LYS A 74 -10.60 -0.09 8.52
N GLU A 75 -10.68 -0.64 9.73
CA GLU A 75 -11.39 -0.03 10.87
C GLU A 75 -10.51 0.97 11.64
N ASN A 76 -9.19 0.91 11.47
CA ASN A 76 -8.27 1.86 12.10
C ASN A 76 -8.32 3.21 11.38
N LEU A 77 -8.54 4.30 12.12
CA LEU A 77 -8.69 5.65 11.55
C LEU A 77 -7.47 6.08 10.73
N PHE A 78 -6.26 5.84 11.22
CA PHE A 78 -5.03 6.19 10.51
C PHE A 78 -4.91 5.38 9.21
N ALA A 79 -5.12 4.07 9.27
CA ALA A 79 -5.09 3.22 8.08
C ALA A 79 -6.13 3.62 7.04
N LYS A 80 -7.37 3.93 7.48
CA LYS A 80 -8.43 4.43 6.61
C LYS A 80 -8.04 5.75 5.92
N LYS A 81 -7.48 6.70 6.65
CA LYS A 81 -7.01 7.98 6.07
C LYS A 81 -5.87 7.79 5.09
N MET A 82 -4.97 6.84 5.34
CA MET A 82 -3.91 6.51 4.39
C MET A 82 -4.44 5.88 3.09
N ILE A 83 -5.48 5.04 3.18
CA ILE A 83 -6.17 4.47 2.01
C ILE A 83 -6.86 5.59 1.22
N GLU A 84 -7.61 6.46 1.88
CA GLU A 84 -8.27 7.62 1.25
C GLU A 84 -7.27 8.53 0.54
N LEU A 85 -6.12 8.79 1.16
CA LEU A 85 -5.05 9.59 0.56
C LEU A 85 -4.51 8.91 -0.71
N TYR A 86 -4.21 7.61 -0.66
CA TYR A 86 -3.75 6.87 -1.82
C TYR A 86 -4.79 6.89 -2.95
N ASP A 87 -6.06 6.69 -2.63
CA ASP A 87 -7.16 6.69 -3.61
C ASP A 87 -7.33 8.07 -4.27
N SER A 88 -7.16 9.17 -3.51
CA SER A 88 -7.19 10.52 -4.06
C SER A 88 -6.06 10.77 -5.08
N LEU A 89 -4.87 10.22 -4.84
CA LEU A 89 -3.74 10.33 -5.78
C LEU A 89 -4.03 9.57 -7.08
N LEU A 90 -4.67 8.39 -6.97
CA LEU A 90 -5.08 7.63 -8.14
C LEU A 90 -6.12 8.38 -8.97
N LEU A 91 -7.15 8.95 -8.34
CA LEU A 91 -8.20 9.71 -9.02
C LEU A 91 -7.62 10.93 -9.77
N ASN A 92 -6.82 11.76 -9.09
CA ASN A 92 -6.17 12.91 -9.72
C ASN A 92 -5.33 12.49 -10.93
N LYS A 93 -4.65 11.34 -10.85
CA LYS A 93 -3.85 10.84 -11.96
C LYS A 93 -4.69 10.39 -13.15
N MET A 94 -5.84 9.79 -12.89
CA MET A 94 -6.78 9.38 -13.94
C MET A 94 -7.28 10.60 -14.70
N GLU A 95 -7.65 11.68 -13.98
CA GLU A 95 -8.09 12.95 -14.57
C GLU A 95 -6.99 13.59 -15.44
N GLU A 96 -5.76 13.73 -14.92
CA GLU A 96 -4.61 14.23 -15.70
C GLU A 96 -4.39 13.44 -17.00
N ASN A 97 -4.54 12.11 -16.94
CA ASN A 97 -4.33 11.24 -18.09
C ASN A 97 -5.48 11.37 -19.10
N GLN A 98 -6.71 11.63 -18.67
CA GLN A 98 -7.84 11.87 -19.55
C GLN A 98 -7.69 13.20 -20.31
N GLU A 99 -7.30 14.28 -19.62
CA GLU A 99 -7.05 15.58 -20.24
C GLU A 99 -5.96 15.51 -21.32
N LYS A 100 -4.84 14.83 -21.03
CA LYS A 100 -3.74 14.63 -21.99
C LYS A 100 -4.19 13.87 -23.23
N GLN A 101 -5.11 12.91 -23.09
CA GLN A 101 -5.67 12.18 -24.23
C GLN A 101 -6.59 13.08 -25.06
N MET A 102 -7.44 13.90 -24.43
CA MET A 102 -8.31 14.84 -25.14
C MET A 102 -7.51 15.89 -25.93
N ILE A 103 -6.42 16.42 -25.37
CA ILE A 103 -5.55 17.39 -26.07
C ILE A 103 -4.88 16.74 -27.28
N LYS A 104 -4.40 15.49 -27.16
CA LYS A 104 -3.80 14.75 -28.29
C LYS A 104 -4.78 14.50 -29.44
N ILE A 105 -6.06 14.25 -29.14
CA ILE A 105 -7.09 14.05 -30.15
C ILE A 105 -7.42 15.36 -30.88
N LYS A 106 -7.46 16.49 -30.18
CA LYS A 106 -7.73 17.81 -30.78
C LYS A 106 -6.61 18.35 -31.66
N ASN A 107 -5.37 17.92 -31.41
CA ASN A 107 -4.19 18.35 -32.16
C ASN A 107 -3.83 17.43 -33.35
N LYS A 108 -4.70 16.47 -33.68
CA LYS A 108 -4.57 15.57 -34.82
C LYS A 108 -5.68 15.83 -35.82
#